data_AF-A0A9E6F2H0-F1
#
_entry.id   AF-A0A9E6F2H0-F1
#
_cell.length_a   1.000
_cell.length_b   1.000
_cell.length_c   1.000
_cell.angle_alpha   90.00
_cell.angle_beta   90.00
_cell.angle_gamma   90.00
#
_symmetry.space_group_name_H-M   'P 1'
#
loop_
_entity.id
_entity.type
_entity.pdbx_description
1 polymer ?
#
loop_
_entity_poly.entity_id
_entity_poly.type
_entity_poly.pdbx_seq_one_letter_code
_entity_poly.pdbx_strand_id
1 'polypeptide(L)'
;MTKHRNRIIAVVLLAVVATAAFLALSRKPEPAKPARESQPSSMAIAVSVEATRVAPVRDSLSVVALVEAWRDVDIHAETSGIVRSVSSEVGQKKAAGQPLLKVDDEVAASALRKARVNRELARRD
;
A
#
# COMPACT_ATOMS: atom_id res chain seq x y z
N MET A 1 99.42 17.97 -61.50
CA MET A 1 99.19 17.97 -60.03
C MET A 1 97.69 17.92 -59.67
N THR A 2 96.89 17.06 -60.32
CA THR A 2 95.41 17.11 -60.27
C THR A 2 94.71 15.79 -59.91
N LYS A 3 95.43 14.67 -59.82
CA LYS A 3 94.84 13.31 -59.66
C LYS A 3 94.40 12.98 -58.22
N HIS A 4 95.03 13.57 -57.19
CA HIS A 4 94.66 13.34 -55.79
C HIS A 4 93.46 14.19 -55.34
N ARG A 5 93.28 15.39 -55.91
CA ARG A 5 92.18 16.30 -55.57
C ARG A 5 90.82 15.73 -55.97
N ASN A 6 90.72 15.09 -57.15
CA ASN A 6 89.47 14.47 -57.59
C ASN A 6 89.10 13.20 -56.80
N ARG A 7 90.10 12.45 -56.29
CA ARG A 7 89.85 11.29 -55.42
C ARG A 7 89.30 11.73 -54.05
N ILE A 8 89.84 12.80 -53.49
CA ILE A 8 89.34 13.36 -52.22
C ILE A 8 87.91 13.88 -52.40
N ILE A 9 87.63 14.60 -53.49
CA ILE A 9 86.27 15.09 -53.79
C ILE A 9 85.28 13.93 -53.96
N ALA A 10 85.68 12.85 -54.66
CA ALA A 10 84.82 11.67 -54.84
C ALA A 10 84.52 10.95 -53.52
N VAL A 11 85.51 10.83 -52.62
CA VAL A 11 85.32 10.21 -51.30
C VAL A 11 84.42 11.07 -50.41
N VAL A 12 84.58 12.39 -50.44
CA VAL A 12 83.73 13.32 -49.68
C VAL A 12 82.29 13.29 -50.21
N LEU A 13 82.08 13.28 -51.52
CA LEU A 13 80.75 13.14 -52.11
C LEU A 13 80.07 11.82 -51.72
N LEU A 14 80.83 10.72 -51.75
CA LEU A 14 80.31 9.41 -51.35
C LEU A 14 79.95 9.37 -49.86
N ALA A 15 80.76 10.01 -49.00
CA ALA A 15 80.48 10.11 -47.56
C ALA A 15 79.23 10.95 -47.26
N VAL A 16 79.00 12.04 -48.00
CA VAL A 16 77.80 12.90 -47.86
C VAL A 16 76.54 12.15 -48.29
N VAL A 17 76.59 11.41 -49.40
CA VAL A 17 75.45 10.61 -49.86
C VAL A 17 75.15 9.47 -48.89
N ALA A 18 76.18 8.81 -48.35
CA ALA A 18 76.02 7.75 -47.36
C ALA A 18 75.40 8.28 -46.04
N THR A 19 75.81 9.46 -45.58
CA THR A 19 75.23 10.07 -44.36
C THR A 19 73.79 10.56 -44.57
N ALA A 20 73.47 11.12 -45.74
CA ALA A 20 72.09 11.51 -46.07
C ALA A 20 71.15 10.30 -46.15
N ALA A 21 71.59 9.20 -46.77
CA ALA A 21 70.83 7.95 -46.82
C ALA A 21 70.63 7.34 -45.43
N PHE A 22 71.66 7.35 -44.59
CA PHE A 22 71.57 6.85 -43.22
C PHE A 22 70.59 7.66 -42.36
N LEU A 23 70.56 9.00 -42.52
CA LEU A 23 69.59 9.85 -41.84
C LEU A 23 68.15 9.63 -42.32
N ALA A 24 67.96 9.41 -43.63
CA ALA A 24 66.65 9.17 -44.20
C ALA A 24 66.06 7.82 -43.74
N LEU A 25 66.88 6.76 -43.66
CA LEU A 25 66.45 5.45 -43.17
C LEU A 25 66.27 5.41 -41.65
N SER A 26 66.94 6.29 -40.89
CA SER A 26 66.83 6.34 -39.42
C SER A 26 65.63 7.17 -38.93
N ARG A 27 64.85 7.77 -39.83
CA ARG A 27 63.57 8.41 -39.46
C ARG A 27 62.54 7.32 -39.15
N LYS A 28 62.33 7.09 -37.85
CA LYS A 28 61.23 6.26 -37.36
C LYS A 28 59.89 6.87 -37.82
N PRO A 29 58.94 6.07 -38.34
CA PRO A 29 57.61 6.56 -38.66
C PRO A 29 56.95 7.09 -37.38
N GLU A 30 56.52 8.33 -37.42
CA GLU A 30 55.72 8.96 -36.36
C GLU A 30 54.41 8.17 -36.21
N PRO A 31 54.04 7.69 -35.01
CA PRO A 31 52.80 6.96 -34.84
C PRO A 31 51.65 7.91 -35.17
N ALA A 32 50.83 7.53 -36.14
CA ALA A 32 49.62 8.24 -36.51
C ALA A 32 48.82 8.53 -35.23
N LYS A 33 48.54 9.82 -34.99
CA LYS A 33 47.61 10.27 -33.94
C LYS A 33 46.34 9.42 -34.05
N PRO A 34 45.87 8.76 -32.97
CA PRO A 34 44.64 7.99 -33.04
C PRO A 34 43.55 8.95 -33.51
N ALA A 35 42.83 8.52 -34.54
CA ALA A 35 41.66 9.19 -35.05
C ALA A 35 40.77 9.53 -33.86
N ARG A 36 40.45 10.82 -33.73
CA ARG A 36 39.50 11.37 -32.78
C ARG A 36 38.27 10.46 -32.82
N GLU A 37 38.03 9.68 -31.76
CA GLU A 37 36.79 8.94 -31.61
C GLU A 37 35.67 9.95 -31.81
N SER A 38 34.93 9.79 -32.91
CA SER A 38 33.73 10.53 -33.20
C SER A 38 32.75 10.22 -32.08
N GLN A 39 32.77 11.06 -31.04
CA GLN A 39 31.71 11.12 -30.06
C GLN A 39 30.40 11.19 -30.84
N PRO A 40 29.47 10.23 -30.67
CA PRO A 40 28.18 10.38 -31.28
C PRO A 40 27.59 11.68 -30.75
N SER A 41 27.39 12.64 -31.65
CA SER A 41 26.50 13.78 -31.43
C SER A 41 25.08 13.23 -31.35
N SER A 42 24.79 12.49 -30.29
CA SER A 42 23.41 12.28 -29.88
C SER A 42 22.97 13.61 -29.32
N MET A 43 22.09 14.31 -30.03
CA MET A 43 21.23 15.32 -29.42
C MET A 43 20.50 14.62 -28.27
N ALA A 44 21.08 14.65 -27.08
CA ALA A 44 20.51 14.05 -25.89
C ALA A 44 19.34 14.92 -25.50
N ILE A 45 18.14 14.47 -25.86
CA ILE A 45 16.90 15.11 -25.43
C ILE A 45 16.81 14.86 -23.92
N ALA A 46 16.91 15.93 -23.13
CA ALA A 46 16.77 15.84 -21.69
C ALA A 46 15.34 15.41 -21.35
N VAL A 47 15.21 14.28 -20.65
CA VAL A 47 13.94 13.76 -20.15
C VAL A 47 13.97 13.76 -18.63
N SER A 48 12.84 14.13 -18.02
CA SER A 48 12.66 14.06 -16.57
C SER A 48 12.20 12.66 -16.19
N VAL A 49 12.92 12.01 -15.28
CA VAL A 49 12.55 10.70 -14.74
C VAL A 49 12.48 10.77 -13.23
N GLU A 50 11.52 10.06 -12.65
CA GLU A 50 11.39 9.90 -11.20
C GLU A 50 11.45 8.40 -10.86
N ALA A 51 12.21 8.05 -9.83
CA ALA A 51 12.35 6.66 -9.39
C ALA A 51 11.10 6.22 -8.62
N THR A 52 10.43 5.17 -9.08
CA THR A 52 9.26 4.62 -8.40
C THR A 52 9.67 3.99 -7.07
N ARG A 53 8.93 4.31 -6.00
CA ARG A 53 9.09 3.69 -4.68
C ARG A 53 7.79 3.00 -4.27
N VAL A 54 7.91 1.85 -3.62
CA VAL A 54 6.76 1.20 -2.98
C VAL A 54 6.41 1.98 -1.73
N ALA A 55 5.17 2.43 -1.65
CA ALA A 55 4.60 3.08 -0.48
C ALA A 55 3.30 2.37 -0.09
N PRO A 56 3.00 2.24 1.21
CA PRO A 56 1.71 1.69 1.64
C PRO A 56 0.59 2.64 1.22
N VAL A 57 -0.36 2.13 0.44
CA VAL A 57 -1.60 2.83 0.08
C VAL A 57 -2.71 2.28 0.97
N ARG A 58 -3.44 3.15 1.65
CA ARG A 58 -4.67 2.78 2.37
C ARG A 58 -5.83 2.98 1.43
N ASP A 59 -6.49 1.88 1.06
CA ASP A 59 -7.78 1.93 0.38
C ASP A 59 -8.89 2.04 1.43
N SER A 60 -9.78 3.01 1.27
CA SER A 60 -10.89 3.22 2.19
C SER A 60 -12.13 3.63 1.42
N LEU A 61 -13.24 2.95 1.69
CA LEU A 61 -14.54 3.24 1.12
C LEU A 61 -15.46 3.83 2.19
N SER A 62 -15.92 5.06 1.97
CA SER A 62 -16.93 5.70 2.81
C SER A 62 -18.32 5.40 2.28
N VAL A 63 -19.13 4.71 3.08
CA VAL A 63 -20.52 4.37 2.77
C VAL A 63 -21.44 5.02 3.79
N VAL A 64 -22.56 5.56 3.33
CA VAL A 64 -23.64 6.04 4.20
C VAL A 64 -24.59 4.89 4.47
N ALA A 65 -24.82 4.61 5.75
CA ALA A 65 -25.74 3.56 6.19
C ALA A 65 -26.66 4.09 7.29
N LEU A 66 -27.82 3.46 7.43
CA LEU A 66 -28.72 3.68 8.56
C LEU A 66 -28.39 2.67 9.66
N VAL A 67 -28.40 3.12 10.92
CA VAL A 67 -28.22 2.24 12.08
C VAL A 67 -29.58 2.03 12.72
N GLU A 68 -29.93 0.77 12.94
CA GLU A 68 -31.20 0.37 13.56
C GLU A 68 -30.94 -0.45 14.83
N ALA A 69 -31.97 -0.57 15.68
CA ALA A 69 -31.90 -1.40 16.87
C ALA A 69 -31.76 -2.88 16.46
N TRP A 70 -30.85 -3.60 17.13
CA TRP A 70 -30.69 -5.04 16.90
C TRP A 70 -31.99 -5.81 17.14
N ARG A 71 -32.77 -5.37 18.13
CA ARG A 71 -34.11 -5.87 18.45
C ARG A 71 -34.96 -4.70 18.89
N ASP A 72 -36.02 -4.46 18.14
CA ASP A 72 -37.09 -3.54 18.51
C ASP A 72 -38.32 -4.36 18.87
N VAL A 73 -38.98 -4.02 19.99
CA VAL A 73 -40.11 -4.79 20.53
C VAL A 73 -41.15 -3.87 21.14
N ASP A 74 -42.38 -4.00 20.63
CA ASP A 74 -43.55 -3.38 21.23
C ASP A 74 -44.11 -4.30 22.32
N ILE A 75 -44.21 -3.77 23.54
CA ILE A 75 -44.68 -4.52 24.70
C ILE A 75 -46.16 -4.26 24.90
N HIS A 76 -46.97 -5.32 24.77
CA HIS A 76 -48.40 -5.28 25.01
C HIS A 76 -48.75 -6.03 26.30
N ALA A 77 -49.84 -5.59 26.95
CA ALA A 77 -50.39 -6.33 28.08
C ALA A 77 -51.09 -7.60 27.57
N GLU A 78 -50.72 -8.75 28.12
CA GLU A 78 -51.37 -10.04 27.81
C GLU A 78 -52.77 -10.13 28.41
N THR A 79 -53.01 -9.44 29.52
CA THR A 79 -54.29 -9.47 30.25
C THR A 79 -54.93 -8.09 30.23
N SER A 80 -56.26 -8.06 30.18
CA SER A 80 -57.03 -6.83 30.43
C SER A 80 -57.03 -6.50 31.92
N GLY A 81 -56.87 -5.22 32.27
CA GLY A 81 -56.96 -4.76 33.65
C GLY A 81 -56.43 -3.34 33.82
N ILE A 82 -56.51 -2.83 35.05
CA ILE A 82 -56.04 -1.50 35.42
C ILE A 82 -54.57 -1.60 35.87
N VAL A 83 -53.73 -0.66 35.45
CA VAL A 83 -52.33 -0.57 35.91
C VAL A 83 -52.31 -0.10 37.36
N ARG A 84 -51.83 -0.94 38.28
CA ARG A 84 -51.70 -0.64 39.71
C ARG A 84 -50.38 0.05 40.06
N SER A 85 -49.29 -0.32 39.40
CA SER A 85 -47.99 0.31 39.62
C SER A 85 -47.10 0.24 38.39
N VAL A 86 -46.22 1.23 38.25
CA VAL A 86 -45.16 1.26 37.23
C VAL A 86 -43.83 1.08 37.94
N SER A 87 -43.02 0.13 37.48
CA SER A 87 -41.74 -0.27 38.10
C SER A 87 -40.53 0.07 37.23
N SER A 88 -40.76 0.79 36.13
CA SER A 88 -39.72 1.24 35.20
C SER A 88 -39.89 2.71 34.87
N GLU A 89 -38.77 3.41 34.72
CA GLU A 89 -38.74 4.78 34.22
C GLU A 89 -38.43 4.81 32.72
N VAL A 90 -38.81 5.91 32.05
CA VAL A 90 -38.53 6.10 30.63
C VAL A 90 -37.02 6.26 30.42
N GLY A 91 -36.46 5.52 29.46
CA GLY A 91 -35.01 5.50 29.18
C GLY A 91 -34.19 4.62 30.13
N GLN A 92 -34.82 4.02 31.15
CA GLN A 92 -34.16 3.09 32.05
C GLN A 92 -33.84 1.77 31.32
N LYS A 93 -32.59 1.30 31.45
CA LYS A 93 -32.23 -0.05 30.98
C LYS A 93 -32.79 -1.10 31.93
N LYS A 94 -33.45 -2.12 31.37
CA LYS A 94 -33.99 -3.27 32.10
C LYS A 94 -33.44 -4.56 31.54
N ALA A 95 -33.28 -5.56 32.40
CA ALA A 95 -32.95 -6.91 31.97
C ALA A 95 -34.21 -7.70 31.60
N ALA A 96 -34.05 -8.76 30.81
CA ALA A 96 -35.15 -9.65 30.48
C ALA A 96 -35.79 -10.25 31.75
N GLY A 97 -37.12 -10.28 31.79
CA GLY A 97 -37.90 -10.79 32.93
C GLY A 97 -38.09 -9.79 34.07
N GLN A 98 -37.48 -8.60 34.03
CA GLN A 98 -37.75 -7.58 35.04
C GLN A 98 -39.15 -6.97 34.83
N PRO A 99 -39.95 -6.82 35.89
CA PRO A 99 -41.29 -6.26 35.78
C PRO A 99 -41.25 -4.78 35.40
N LEU A 100 -42.04 -4.41 34.39
CA LEU A 100 -42.18 -3.03 33.93
C LEU A 100 -43.40 -2.35 34.57
N LEU A 101 -44.50 -3.08 34.66
CA LEU A 101 -45.77 -2.62 35.21
C LEU A 101 -46.47 -3.78 35.90
N LYS A 102 -47.33 -3.46 36.87
CA LYS A 102 -48.21 -4.42 37.54
C LYS A 102 -49.66 -4.08 37.19
N VAL A 103 -50.34 -5.03 36.54
CA VAL A 103 -51.77 -4.96 36.26
C VAL A 103 -52.53 -5.57 37.43
N ASP A 104 -53.76 -5.11 37.66
CA ASP A 104 -54.68 -5.74 38.60
C ASP A 104 -54.98 -7.20 38.22
N ASP A 105 -54.64 -8.12 39.13
CA ASP A 105 -54.73 -9.56 38.92
C ASP A 105 -55.79 -10.24 39.81
N GLU A 106 -56.68 -9.50 40.47
CA GLU A 106 -57.61 -10.09 41.46
C GLU A 106 -58.48 -11.22 40.88
N VAL A 107 -59.02 -11.02 39.67
CA VAL A 107 -59.84 -12.01 38.96
C VAL A 107 -59.00 -13.24 38.58
N ALA A 108 -57.80 -13.02 38.02
CA ALA A 108 -56.88 -14.08 37.62
C ALA A 108 -56.39 -14.88 38.84
N ALA A 109 -56.04 -14.21 39.92
CA ALA A 109 -55.62 -14.83 41.18
C ALA A 109 -56.76 -15.67 41.78
N SER A 110 -58.00 -15.20 41.70
CA SER A 110 -59.17 -15.95 42.18
C SER A 110 -59.43 -17.20 41.33
N ALA A 111 -59.32 -17.10 40.00
CA ALA A 111 -59.42 -18.25 39.10
C ALA A 111 -58.30 -19.27 39.36
N LEU A 112 -57.08 -18.80 39.60
CA LEU A 112 -55.93 -19.64 39.93
C LEU A 112 -56.13 -20.40 41.24
N ARG A 113 -56.70 -19.75 42.29
CA ARG A 113 -57.02 -20.42 43.55
C ARG A 113 -58.04 -21.54 43.35
N LYS A 114 -59.12 -21.29 42.61
CA LYS A 114 -60.13 -22.31 42.28
C LYS A 114 -59.50 -23.49 41.52
N ALA A 115 -58.69 -23.21 40.50
CA ALA A 115 -58.01 -24.24 39.72
C ALA A 115 -57.06 -25.09 40.57
N ARG A 116 -56.36 -24.49 41.54
CA ARG A 116 -55.48 -25.21 42.48
C ARG A 116 -56.26 -26.15 43.40
N VAL A 117 -57.38 -25.69 43.97
CA VAL A 117 -58.26 -26.53 44.80
C VAL A 117 -58.80 -27.71 43.99
N ASN A 118 -59.29 -27.47 42.78
CA ASN A 118 -59.79 -28.54 41.91
C ASN A 118 -58.69 -29.55 41.54
N ARG A 119 -57.47 -29.08 41.26
CA ARG A 119 -56.31 -29.95 41.00
C ARG A 119 -55.96 -30.80 42.23
N GLU A 120 -56.10 -30.25 43.43
CA GLU A 120 -55.79 -30.97 44.66
C GLU A 120 -56.84 -32.04 44.97
N LEU A 121 -58.13 -31.75 44.78
CA LEU A 121 -59.21 -32.73 44.90
C LEU A 121 -59.02 -33.89 43.91
N ALA A 122 -58.80 -33.58 42.63
CA ALA A 122 -58.60 -34.58 41.58
C ALA A 122 -57.30 -35.42 41.71
N ARG A 123 -56.39 -35.03 42.60
CA ARG A 123 -55.18 -35.82 42.93
C ARG A 123 -55.39 -36.75 44.14
N ARG A 124 -56.42 -36.50 44.93
CA ARG A 124 -56.76 -37.28 46.12
C ARG A 124 -57.73 -38.41 45.80
N ASP A 125 -58.58 -38.19 44.79
CA ASP A 125 -59.40 -39.23 44.15
C ASP A 125 -58.55 -40.08 43.19
#